data_AF-A0A1T4K102-F1
#
_entry.id   AF-A0A1T4K102-F1
#
_cell.length_a   1.000
_cell.length_b   1.000
_cell.length_c   1.000
_cell.angle_alpha   90.00
_cell.angle_beta   90.00
_cell.angle_gamma   90.00
#
_symmetry.space_group_name_H-M   'P 1'
#
loop_
_entity.id
_entity.type
_entity.pdbx_description
1 polymer ?
#
loop_
_entity_poly.entity_id
_entity_poly.type
_entity_poly.pdbx_seq_one_letter_code
_entity_poly.pdbx_strand_id
1 'polypeptide(L)'
;MENKVLIINTGGTIGMINSEPGNENSPLRPAESWSEIAKEHPILERYKTDYIQLSKLIDSSNMHPDIWKEIAKIIFENYEKYKGFVVLHGTDTMAYTASGLSFMLKNLDKPVILTGSQVPLNFARSDALQNLITSIEIAGNDMYGIRLVPEVCIFFRDNLLRGNRARKIDATNYFGFSSPNYSPLGDIGADIRIKKNKIRKPSRDSFSIEPVADENVLVVELFPGLSPIHLKKMVDGIDNLKGIILRTFGNGNAPTTDEFLNVLEYISNKGIVIVNITQCVTGSVKMGLYETSAKLADIGVVSGGDMTPEAAIGKLMYLLGKNLSVDEVKKYMQIDLRGERSLCEYSFVSSMKEFSQEHKFQIEIPKRIKDEDLIQAVSRITNIVFEEETEAEKEIEIVFSGCEEEKLEPLKIKKKIIKNQENLNQEILLTYKQNIKRLMELYKTLEFAIKSSKKFKIENIYITIYSEAL
;
A
#
# COMPACT_ATOMS: atom_id res chain seq x y z
N MET A 1 -6.23 -4.58 -31.98
CA MET A 1 -5.08 -4.04 -31.23
C MET A 1 -4.01 -3.64 -32.22
N GLU A 2 -3.66 -2.35 -32.25
CA GLU A 2 -2.60 -1.81 -33.09
C GLU A 2 -1.23 -2.10 -32.47
N ASN A 3 -0.19 -2.24 -33.30
CA ASN A 3 1.20 -2.31 -32.83
C ASN A 3 1.71 -0.90 -32.53
N LYS A 4 1.10 -0.26 -31.52
CA LYS A 4 1.39 1.08 -31.06
C LYS A 4 1.32 1.22 -29.55
N VAL A 5 2.03 2.21 -29.02
CA VAL A 5 1.91 2.72 -27.65
C VAL A 5 1.13 4.02 -27.66
N LEU A 6 0.23 4.22 -26.70
CA LEU A 6 -0.45 5.50 -26.51
C LEU A 6 0.32 6.36 -25.51
N ILE A 7 0.69 7.56 -25.94
CA ILE A 7 1.27 8.59 -25.07
C ILE A 7 0.14 9.49 -24.58
N ILE A 8 0.01 9.62 -23.27
CA ILE A 8 -0.96 10.47 -22.58
C ILE A 8 -0.19 11.62 -21.94
N ASN A 9 -0.31 12.82 -22.49
CA ASN A 9 0.34 13.99 -21.91
C ASN A 9 -0.57 14.67 -20.88
N THR A 10 -0.17 14.61 -19.61
CA THR A 10 -0.85 15.32 -18.52
C THR A 10 -0.21 16.67 -18.22
N GLY A 11 0.95 16.97 -18.81
CA GLY A 11 1.77 18.14 -18.55
C GLY A 11 3.17 17.78 -18.05
N GLY A 12 3.80 18.72 -17.35
CA GLY A 12 5.15 18.57 -16.83
C GLY A 12 6.25 18.99 -17.81
N THR A 13 7.47 19.10 -17.26
CA THR A 13 8.65 19.67 -17.92
C THR A 13 9.00 19.01 -19.26
N ILE A 14 8.73 17.71 -19.42
CA ILE A 14 9.05 16.95 -20.64
C ILE A 14 8.33 17.47 -21.88
N GLY A 15 7.11 17.99 -21.71
CA GLY A 15 6.30 18.58 -22.78
C GLY A 15 6.40 20.10 -22.84
N MET A 16 7.33 20.73 -22.11
CA MET A 16 7.57 22.17 -22.18
C MET A 16 8.58 22.48 -23.29
N ILE A 17 8.36 23.61 -23.96
CA ILE A 17 9.22 24.14 -25.02
C ILE A 17 9.35 25.65 -24.87
N ASN A 18 10.35 26.21 -25.53
CA ASN A 18 10.54 27.65 -25.61
C ASN A 18 9.39 28.32 -26.38
N SER A 19 8.78 29.33 -25.77
CA SER A 19 7.66 30.07 -26.37
C SER A 19 8.03 30.77 -27.67
N GLU A 20 9.30 31.19 -27.79
CA GLU A 20 9.90 31.69 -29.02
C GLU A 20 10.85 30.63 -29.62
N PRO A 21 10.52 30.03 -30.78
CA PRO A 21 11.38 29.04 -31.42
C PRO A 21 12.79 29.58 -31.68
N GLY A 22 13.82 28.85 -31.23
CA GLY A 22 15.23 29.23 -31.41
C GLY A 22 15.80 30.20 -30.36
N ASN A 23 15.00 30.66 -29.40
CA ASN A 23 15.46 31.48 -28.28
C ASN A 23 15.43 30.69 -26.97
N GLU A 24 16.57 30.12 -26.57
CA GLU A 24 16.71 29.30 -25.34
C GLU A 24 16.35 30.06 -24.05
N ASN A 25 16.38 31.40 -24.07
CA ASN A 25 16.05 32.24 -22.92
C ASN A 25 14.57 32.64 -22.86
N SER A 26 13.77 32.33 -23.88
CA SER A 26 12.32 32.64 -23.85
C SER A 26 11.62 31.83 -22.76
N PRO A 27 10.53 32.34 -22.16
CA PRO A 27 9.73 31.57 -21.21
C PRO A 27 9.29 30.22 -21.79
N LEU A 28 9.25 29.20 -20.94
CA LEU A 28 8.74 27.89 -21.32
C LEU A 28 7.21 27.91 -21.36
N ARG A 29 6.62 27.27 -22.36
CA ARG A 29 5.19 26.97 -22.44
C ARG A 29 4.98 25.49 -22.72
N PRO A 30 3.79 24.93 -22.43
CA PRO A 30 3.45 23.61 -22.89
C PRO A 30 3.38 23.53 -24.42
N ALA A 31 3.83 22.40 -24.98
CA ALA A 31 3.63 22.09 -26.39
C ALA A 31 2.15 21.84 -26.70
N GLU A 32 1.71 22.23 -27.90
CA GLU A 32 0.31 22.10 -28.34
C GLU A 32 0.02 20.74 -29.00
N SER A 33 1.07 20.07 -29.50
CA SER A 33 0.95 18.80 -30.22
C SER A 33 2.20 17.93 -30.08
N TRP A 34 2.05 16.63 -30.36
CA TRP A 34 3.18 15.71 -30.44
C TRP A 34 4.24 16.14 -31.45
N SER A 35 3.82 16.65 -32.62
CA SER A 35 4.74 17.12 -33.65
C SER A 35 5.65 18.24 -33.16
N GLU A 36 5.17 19.06 -32.22
CA GLU A 36 5.98 20.12 -31.61
C GLU A 36 7.01 19.55 -30.63
N ILE A 37 6.64 18.55 -29.83
CA ILE A 37 7.55 17.84 -28.92
C ILE A 37 8.63 17.08 -29.70
N ALA A 38 8.25 16.39 -30.78
CA ALA A 38 9.13 15.51 -31.54
C ALA A 38 9.98 16.22 -32.60
N LYS A 39 9.72 17.50 -32.89
CA LYS A 39 10.29 18.26 -34.02
C LYS A 39 11.81 18.17 -34.14
N GLU A 40 12.52 18.27 -33.01
CA GLU A 40 13.99 18.28 -32.96
C GLU A 40 14.59 16.89 -32.71
N HIS A 41 13.74 15.86 -32.62
CA HIS A 41 14.12 14.49 -32.28
C HIS A 41 13.57 13.49 -33.29
N PRO A 42 14.08 13.45 -34.55
CA PRO A 42 13.60 12.54 -35.60
C PRO A 42 13.65 11.06 -35.22
N ILE A 43 14.46 10.70 -34.23
CA ILE A 43 14.50 9.34 -33.68
C ILE A 43 13.13 8.88 -33.16
N LEU A 44 12.30 9.80 -32.65
CA LEU A 44 10.97 9.50 -32.12
C LEU A 44 10.01 9.01 -33.22
N GLU A 45 10.22 9.38 -34.48
CA GLU A 45 9.40 8.91 -35.62
C GLU A 45 9.60 7.41 -35.90
N ARG A 46 10.68 6.80 -35.39
CA ARG A 46 10.89 5.34 -35.51
C ARG A 46 9.98 4.54 -34.58
N TYR A 47 9.43 5.18 -33.54
CA TYR A 47 8.56 4.55 -32.58
C TYR A 47 7.11 4.68 -33.03
N LYS A 48 6.36 3.57 -32.99
CA LYS A 48 4.95 3.56 -33.38
C LYS A 48 4.12 4.04 -32.19
N THR A 49 3.83 5.33 -32.15
CA THR A 49 3.08 5.96 -31.06
C THR A 49 1.89 6.74 -31.61
N ASP A 50 0.79 6.73 -30.84
CA ASP A 50 -0.21 7.77 -30.94
C ASP A 50 -0.09 8.68 -29.71
N TYR A 51 -0.63 9.89 -29.80
CA TYR A 51 -0.56 10.88 -28.75
C TYR A 51 -1.92 11.49 -28.47
N ILE A 52 -2.23 11.64 -27.20
CA ILE A 52 -3.32 12.46 -26.70
C ILE A 52 -2.83 13.31 -25.55
N GLN A 53 -3.54 14.40 -25.27
CA GLN A 53 -3.26 15.27 -24.14
C GLN A 53 -4.56 15.60 -23.41
N LEU A 54 -4.44 15.89 -22.11
CA LEU A 54 -5.56 16.41 -21.35
C LEU A 54 -6.01 17.75 -21.93
N SER A 55 -7.29 18.08 -21.78
CA SER A 55 -7.86 19.34 -22.26
C SER A 55 -7.15 20.57 -21.68
N LYS A 56 -6.67 20.44 -20.44
CA LYS A 56 -5.79 21.38 -19.77
C LYS A 56 -4.57 20.63 -19.28
N LEU A 57 -3.39 21.05 -19.71
CA LEU A 57 -2.12 20.53 -19.18
C LEU A 57 -1.90 21.05 -17.76
N ILE A 58 -1.41 20.18 -16.89
CA ILE A 58 -1.40 20.40 -15.44
C ILE A 58 0.06 20.38 -14.95
N ASP A 59 0.40 21.39 -14.16
CA ASP A 59 1.62 21.36 -13.35
C ASP A 59 1.43 20.29 -12.26
N SER A 60 2.41 19.41 -12.07
CA SER A 60 2.29 18.32 -11.08
C SER A 60 1.97 18.80 -9.67
N SER A 61 2.36 20.02 -9.28
CA SER A 61 2.00 20.61 -7.99
C SER A 61 0.50 20.88 -7.82
N ASN A 62 -0.24 21.00 -8.92
CA ASN A 62 -1.70 21.17 -8.97
C ASN A 62 -2.44 19.86 -9.28
N MET A 63 -1.76 18.71 -9.19
CA MET A 63 -2.37 17.40 -9.44
C MET A 63 -3.44 17.08 -8.39
N HIS A 64 -4.54 16.46 -8.84
CA HIS A 64 -5.70 16.13 -8.00
C HIS A 64 -6.18 14.70 -8.26
N PRO A 65 -6.80 13.98 -7.29
CA PRO A 65 -7.36 12.65 -7.53
C PRO A 65 -8.34 12.57 -8.70
N ASP A 66 -9.05 13.64 -9.04
CA ASP A 66 -9.91 13.66 -10.22
C ASP A 66 -9.16 13.52 -11.54
N ILE A 67 -7.93 14.03 -11.61
CA ILE A 67 -7.05 13.85 -12.77
C ILE A 67 -6.58 12.39 -12.85
N TRP A 68 -6.33 11.74 -11.71
CA TRP A 68 -6.03 10.30 -11.70
C TRP A 68 -7.20 9.49 -12.28
N LYS A 69 -8.44 9.86 -11.91
CA LYS A 69 -9.66 9.26 -12.47
C LYS A 69 -9.78 9.50 -13.98
N GLU A 70 -9.43 10.69 -14.45
CA GLU A 70 -9.40 11.02 -15.89
C GLU A 70 -8.37 10.17 -16.65
N ILE A 71 -7.13 10.07 -16.16
CA ILE A 71 -6.09 9.23 -16.75
C ILE A 71 -6.55 7.76 -16.79
N ALA A 72 -7.14 7.25 -15.70
CA ALA A 72 -7.65 5.89 -15.66
C ALA A 72 -8.75 5.62 -16.69
N LYS A 73 -9.68 6.57 -16.89
CA LYS A 73 -10.73 6.50 -17.92
C LYS A 73 -10.14 6.50 -19.33
N ILE A 74 -9.18 7.37 -19.60
CA ILE A 74 -8.48 7.43 -20.88
C ILE A 74 -7.81 6.08 -21.20
N ILE A 75 -7.10 5.50 -20.23
CA ILE A 75 -6.47 4.18 -20.38
C ILE A 75 -7.53 3.12 -20.66
N PHE A 76 -8.67 3.15 -19.96
CA PHE A 76 -9.77 2.21 -20.15
C PHE A 76 -10.40 2.27 -21.54
N GLU A 77 -10.74 3.47 -22.02
CA GLU A 77 -11.35 3.69 -23.34
C GLU A 77 -10.44 3.27 -24.50
N ASN A 78 -9.13 3.26 -24.25
CA ASN A 78 -8.11 2.93 -25.24
C ASN A 78 -7.43 1.59 -24.98
N TYR A 79 -7.88 0.83 -23.97
CA TYR A 79 -7.19 -0.36 -23.49
C TYR A 79 -6.98 -1.38 -24.61
N GLU A 80 -8.02 -1.73 -25.36
CA GLU A 80 -7.96 -2.74 -26.43
C GLU A 80 -7.24 -2.27 -27.71
N LYS A 81 -7.03 -0.97 -27.86
CA LYS A 81 -6.43 -0.39 -29.08
C LYS A 81 -4.91 -0.46 -29.04
N TYR A 82 -4.29 -0.27 -27.87
CA TYR A 82 -2.84 -0.12 -27.74
C TYR A 82 -2.17 -1.29 -27.01
N LYS A 83 -0.86 -1.43 -27.21
CA LYS A 83 -0.02 -2.45 -26.54
C LYS A 83 0.35 -2.08 -25.11
N GLY A 84 0.42 -0.78 -24.83
CA GLY A 84 0.71 -0.21 -23.52
C GLY A 84 0.59 1.31 -23.54
N PHE A 85 0.83 1.92 -22.39
CA PHE A 85 0.59 3.33 -22.16
C PHE A 85 1.83 4.00 -21.57
N VAL A 86 2.16 5.18 -22.09
CA VAL A 86 3.14 6.09 -21.47
C VAL A 86 2.40 7.33 -21.01
N VAL A 87 2.52 7.69 -19.74
CA VAL A 87 1.91 8.89 -19.17
C VAL A 87 3.03 9.90 -18.92
N LEU A 88 3.04 10.99 -19.67
CA LEU A 88 3.96 12.10 -19.45
C LEU A 88 3.44 12.95 -18.31
N HIS A 89 4.26 13.11 -17.27
CA HIS A 89 3.85 13.70 -16.01
C HIS A 89 4.97 14.56 -15.41
N GLY A 90 4.61 15.63 -14.69
CA GLY A 90 5.57 16.43 -13.92
C GLY A 90 6.13 15.64 -12.73
N THR A 91 7.39 15.88 -12.35
CA THR A 91 8.08 14.98 -11.42
C THR A 91 7.60 15.08 -9.98
N ASP A 92 7.08 16.24 -9.53
CA ASP A 92 6.79 16.48 -8.10
C ASP A 92 5.77 15.52 -7.49
N THR A 93 4.73 15.16 -8.23
CA THR A 93 3.64 14.30 -7.74
C THR A 93 3.49 13.00 -8.53
N MET A 94 4.45 12.67 -9.40
CA MET A 94 4.41 11.46 -10.24
C MET A 94 4.23 10.18 -9.42
N ALA A 95 4.92 10.07 -8.27
CA ALA A 95 4.80 8.92 -7.36
C ALA A 95 3.40 8.78 -6.74
N TYR A 96 2.71 9.89 -6.49
CA TYR A 96 1.33 9.89 -6.00
C TYR A 96 0.37 9.41 -7.09
N THR A 97 0.50 9.96 -8.30
CA THR A 97 -0.33 9.54 -9.46
C THR A 97 -0.11 8.07 -9.79
N ALA A 98 1.14 7.60 -9.82
CA ALA A 98 1.47 6.19 -10.04
C ALA A 98 0.85 5.29 -8.96
N SER A 99 0.89 5.73 -7.70
CA SER A 99 0.27 5.02 -6.58
C SER A 99 -1.25 4.93 -6.74
N GLY A 100 -1.93 6.06 -6.96
CA GLY A 100 -3.39 6.11 -7.16
C GLY A 100 -3.86 5.25 -8.33
N LEU A 101 -3.21 5.39 -9.49
CA LEU A 101 -3.50 4.58 -10.68
C LEU A 101 -3.31 3.08 -10.42
N SER A 102 -2.28 2.68 -9.67
CA SER A 102 -2.06 1.26 -9.38
C SER A 102 -3.27 0.59 -8.72
N PHE A 103 -4.00 1.32 -7.88
CA PHE A 103 -5.20 0.82 -7.21
C PHE A 103 -6.44 0.88 -8.10
N MET A 104 -6.60 1.96 -8.87
CA MET A 104 -7.75 2.19 -9.76
C MET A 104 -7.76 1.24 -10.97
N LEU A 105 -6.59 0.89 -11.52
CA LEU A 105 -6.45 -0.01 -12.66
C LEU A 105 -6.45 -1.47 -12.18
N LYS A 106 -7.54 -2.20 -12.46
CA LYS A 106 -7.71 -3.59 -12.03
C LYS A 106 -7.41 -4.55 -13.16
N ASN A 107 -6.83 -5.69 -12.80
CA ASN A 107 -6.53 -6.77 -13.75
C ASN A 107 -5.67 -6.31 -14.93
N LEU A 108 -4.74 -5.39 -14.65
CA LEU A 108 -3.84 -4.86 -15.65
C LEU A 108 -2.96 -5.99 -16.22
N ASP A 109 -2.95 -6.10 -17.55
CA ASP A 109 -2.16 -7.07 -18.32
C ASP A 109 -1.29 -6.38 -19.39
N LYS A 110 -1.21 -5.04 -19.34
CA LYS A 110 -0.38 -4.17 -20.19
C LYS A 110 0.42 -3.20 -19.34
N PRO A 111 1.60 -2.74 -19.81
CA PRO A 111 2.37 -1.78 -19.03
C PRO A 111 1.75 -0.39 -19.09
N VAL A 112 1.73 0.30 -17.94
CA VAL A 112 1.42 1.72 -17.81
C VAL A 112 2.63 2.40 -17.19
N ILE A 113 3.39 3.14 -17.99
CA ILE A 113 4.67 3.73 -17.59
C ILE A 113 4.49 5.24 -17.41
N LEU A 114 4.54 5.72 -16.18
CA LEU A 114 4.67 7.15 -15.91
C LEU A 114 6.14 7.55 -16.08
N THR A 115 6.36 8.66 -16.78
CA THR A 115 7.70 9.24 -16.94
C THR A 115 7.62 10.75 -17.10
N GLY A 116 8.77 11.40 -17.07
CA GLY A 116 8.91 12.84 -17.19
C GLY A 116 10.38 13.21 -17.34
N SER A 117 10.72 14.45 -17.00
CA SER A 117 12.10 14.92 -17.02
C SER A 117 12.32 16.02 -16.00
N GLN A 118 13.56 16.19 -15.54
CA GLN A 118 13.96 17.37 -14.77
C GLN A 118 14.19 18.56 -15.69
N VAL A 119 14.64 18.30 -16.92
CA VAL A 119 14.98 19.33 -17.91
C VAL A 119 14.11 19.14 -19.16
N PRO A 120 13.60 20.22 -19.80
CA PRO A 120 12.77 20.09 -20.99
C PRO A 120 13.50 19.39 -22.16
N LEU A 121 12.75 18.79 -23.07
CA LEU A 121 13.30 17.91 -24.11
C LEU A 121 14.23 18.61 -25.11
N ASN A 122 14.06 19.92 -25.32
CA ASN A 122 14.83 20.72 -26.26
C ASN A 122 16.20 21.21 -25.74
N PHE A 123 16.57 20.86 -24.50
CA PHE A 123 17.86 21.26 -23.94
C PHE A 123 18.92 20.17 -24.14
N ALA A 124 20.14 20.57 -24.46
CA ALA A 124 21.24 19.65 -24.81
C ALA A 124 21.57 18.59 -23.75
N ARG A 125 21.40 18.90 -22.46
CA ARG A 125 21.69 17.97 -21.34
C ARG A 125 20.43 17.31 -20.77
N SER A 126 19.32 17.36 -21.50
CA SER A 126 18.03 16.86 -21.05
C SER A 126 18.03 15.36 -20.77
N ASP A 127 17.31 14.95 -19.73
CA ASP A 127 16.99 13.57 -19.41
C ASP A 127 15.75 13.04 -20.16
N ALA A 128 14.98 13.94 -20.77
CA ALA A 128 13.68 13.65 -21.38
C ALA A 128 13.73 12.59 -22.48
N LEU A 129 14.69 12.70 -23.42
CA LEU A 129 14.70 11.82 -24.60
C LEU A 129 14.89 10.35 -24.20
N GLN A 130 15.87 10.09 -23.33
CA GLN A 130 16.14 8.74 -22.84
C GLN A 130 14.97 8.20 -22.01
N ASN A 131 14.41 9.03 -21.11
CA ASN A 131 13.24 8.68 -20.31
C ASN A 131 12.05 8.27 -21.19
N LEU A 132 11.77 9.07 -22.22
CA LEU A 132 10.66 8.86 -23.15
C LEU A 132 10.84 7.61 -24.00
N ILE A 133 11.97 7.48 -24.70
CA ILE A 133 12.26 6.33 -25.57
C ILE A 133 12.15 5.03 -24.80
N THR A 134 12.84 4.94 -23.67
CA THR A 134 12.87 3.70 -22.88
C THR A 134 11.48 3.38 -22.31
N SER A 135 10.70 4.40 -21.93
CA SER A 135 9.30 4.20 -21.50
C SER A 135 8.42 3.65 -22.62
N ILE A 136 8.60 4.14 -23.86
CA ILE A 136 7.89 3.62 -25.04
C ILE A 136 8.29 2.17 -25.31
N GLU A 137 9.57 1.84 -25.20
CA GLU A 137 10.06 0.47 -25.40
C GLU A 137 9.48 -0.51 -24.37
N ILE A 138 9.50 -0.12 -23.09
CA ILE A 138 8.92 -0.92 -22.00
C ILE A 138 7.40 -1.03 -22.17
N ALA A 139 6.70 0.04 -22.55
CA ALA A 139 5.26 0.01 -22.79
C ALA A 139 4.87 -0.84 -24.00
N GLY A 140 5.65 -0.77 -25.08
CA GLY A 140 5.50 -1.55 -26.29
C GLY A 140 6.20 -2.90 -26.23
N ASN A 141 6.26 -3.52 -25.06
CA ASN A 141 7.19 -4.61 -24.74
C ASN A 141 7.30 -5.70 -25.83
N ASP A 142 6.17 -6.16 -26.37
CA ASP A 142 6.07 -7.18 -27.44
C ASP A 142 6.75 -6.74 -28.74
N MET A 143 6.61 -5.46 -29.10
CA MET A 143 7.19 -4.86 -30.30
C MET A 143 8.71 -4.74 -30.23
N TYR A 144 9.27 -4.71 -29.03
CA TYR A 144 10.70 -4.46 -28.78
C TYR A 144 11.41 -5.65 -28.11
N GLY A 145 10.75 -6.82 -28.04
CA GLY A 145 11.34 -8.03 -27.45
C GLY A 145 11.58 -7.93 -25.93
N ILE A 146 10.89 -7.03 -25.25
CA ILE A 146 10.98 -6.81 -23.80
C ILE A 146 9.90 -7.64 -23.09
N ARG A 147 10.26 -8.20 -21.94
CA ARG A 147 9.32 -8.96 -21.10
C ARG A 147 8.21 -8.05 -20.60
N LEU A 148 6.97 -8.55 -20.64
CA LEU A 148 5.79 -7.85 -20.14
C LEU A 148 5.94 -7.44 -18.67
N VAL A 149 5.57 -6.20 -18.36
CA VAL A 149 5.42 -5.65 -17.01
C VAL A 149 3.95 -5.22 -16.84
N PRO A 150 3.08 -6.08 -16.29
CA PRO A 150 1.64 -5.81 -16.20
C PRO A 150 1.32 -4.96 -14.96
N GLU A 151 1.97 -3.81 -14.83
CA GLU A 151 1.90 -2.93 -13.67
C GLU A 151 1.89 -1.45 -14.06
N VAL A 152 1.46 -0.62 -13.11
CA VAL A 152 1.73 0.82 -13.16
C VAL A 152 3.14 1.04 -12.62
N CYS A 153 4.01 1.62 -13.45
CA CYS A 153 5.41 1.83 -13.12
C CYS A 153 5.80 3.30 -13.27
N ILE A 154 6.90 3.67 -12.61
CA ILE A 154 7.65 4.88 -12.94
C ILE A 154 8.92 4.44 -13.64
N PHE A 155 9.20 5.05 -14.78
CA PHE A 155 10.52 4.97 -15.39
C PHE A 155 11.19 6.34 -15.33
N PHE A 156 12.37 6.37 -14.71
CA PHE A 156 13.16 7.59 -14.61
C PHE A 156 14.67 7.25 -14.58
N ARG A 157 15.41 7.84 -15.51
CA ARG A 157 16.81 7.50 -15.81
C ARG A 157 17.00 6.01 -16.06
N ASP A 158 17.63 5.29 -15.14
CA ASP A 158 17.97 3.88 -15.32
C ASP A 158 17.10 2.97 -14.44
N ASN A 159 16.05 3.52 -13.83
CA ASN A 159 15.23 2.82 -12.85
C ASN A 159 13.81 2.64 -13.37
N LEU A 160 13.44 1.37 -13.61
CA LEU A 160 12.04 0.96 -13.69
C LEU A 160 11.55 0.56 -12.30
N LEU A 161 10.70 1.39 -11.71
CA LEU A 161 10.19 1.23 -10.35
C LEU A 161 8.72 0.82 -10.37
N ARG A 162 8.30 -0.05 -9.45
CA ARG A 162 6.86 -0.26 -9.18
C ARG A 162 6.27 1.06 -8.68
N GLY A 163 5.20 1.52 -9.32
CA GLY A 163 4.66 2.87 -9.11
C GLY A 163 4.31 3.17 -7.65
N ASN A 164 3.62 2.24 -6.98
CA ASN A 164 3.24 2.32 -5.56
C ASN A 164 4.36 1.93 -4.57
N ARG A 165 5.61 1.86 -5.03
CA ARG A 165 6.81 1.75 -4.20
C ARG A 165 7.78 2.90 -4.41
N ALA A 166 7.53 3.74 -5.41
CA ALA A 166 8.40 4.82 -5.80
C ALA A 166 8.21 6.06 -4.91
N ARG A 167 9.29 6.83 -4.76
CA ARG A 167 9.33 8.14 -4.10
C ARG A 167 10.24 9.08 -4.86
N LYS A 168 9.89 10.36 -4.91
CA LYS A 168 10.84 11.41 -5.33
C LYS A 168 11.77 11.70 -4.16
N ILE A 169 13.05 11.39 -4.31
CA ILE A 169 14.08 11.51 -3.26
C ILE A 169 15.02 12.69 -3.49
N ASP A 170 15.07 13.22 -4.70
CA ASP A 170 15.91 14.37 -5.05
C ASP A 170 15.12 15.33 -5.97
N ALA A 171 15.15 16.62 -5.62
CA ALA A 171 14.43 17.66 -6.35
C ALA A 171 15.15 18.10 -7.63
N THR A 172 16.46 17.88 -7.75
CA THR A 172 17.31 18.45 -8.81
C THR A 172 18.10 17.40 -9.57
N ASN A 173 18.51 16.33 -8.89
CA ASN A 173 19.30 15.28 -9.50
C ASN A 173 18.45 14.51 -10.52
N TYR A 174 19.13 14.06 -11.56
CA TYR A 174 18.61 13.14 -12.55
C TYR A 174 18.22 11.79 -11.95
N PHE A 175 18.87 11.34 -10.89
CA PHE A 175 18.42 10.20 -10.09
C PHE A 175 17.32 10.62 -9.08
N GLY A 176 16.26 11.24 -9.60
CA GLY A 176 15.21 11.89 -8.80
C GLY A 176 14.30 10.93 -8.05
N PHE A 177 14.16 9.67 -8.51
CA PHE A 177 13.25 8.68 -7.94
C PHE A 177 13.98 7.44 -7.42
N SER A 178 13.44 6.87 -6.34
CA SER A 178 13.90 5.61 -5.77
C SER A 178 12.73 4.79 -5.22
N SER A 179 12.97 3.51 -4.96
CA SER A 179 12.02 2.59 -4.32
C SER A 179 12.67 2.02 -3.05
N PRO A 180 12.55 2.70 -1.90
CA PRO A 180 13.38 2.39 -0.73
C PRO A 180 13.17 1.01 -0.11
N ASN A 181 11.96 0.46 -0.24
CA ASN A 181 11.55 -0.82 0.37
C ASN A 181 11.33 -1.95 -0.67
N TYR A 182 11.58 -1.70 -1.95
CA TYR A 182 11.41 -2.72 -3.00
C TYR A 182 12.43 -2.51 -4.12
N SER A 183 13.05 -3.59 -4.61
CA SER A 183 14.05 -3.48 -5.69
C SER A 183 13.43 -2.99 -7.01
N PRO A 184 14.19 -2.27 -7.86
CA PRO A 184 13.78 -1.99 -9.24
C PRO A 184 13.36 -3.26 -9.99
N LEU A 185 12.39 -3.11 -10.90
CA LEU A 185 11.74 -4.21 -11.64
C LEU A 185 12.60 -4.77 -12.77
N GLY A 186 13.67 -4.08 -13.14
CA GLY A 186 14.60 -4.51 -14.19
C GLY A 186 15.96 -3.86 -14.04
N ASP A 187 16.91 -4.36 -14.82
CA ASP A 187 18.20 -3.72 -15.07
C ASP A 187 18.09 -3.02 -16.43
N ILE A 188 18.25 -1.69 -16.43
CA ILE A 188 18.07 -0.84 -17.62
C ILE A 188 19.44 -0.25 -17.95
N GLY A 189 20.08 -0.81 -18.96
CA GLY A 189 21.38 -0.34 -19.45
C GLY A 189 21.39 -0.36 -20.98
N ALA A 190 22.48 -0.85 -21.57
CA ALA A 190 22.54 -1.09 -23.02
C ALA A 190 21.43 -2.06 -23.49
N ASP A 191 21.06 -3.01 -22.63
CA ASP A 191 19.88 -3.86 -22.79
C ASP A 191 18.84 -3.55 -21.70
N ILE A 192 17.56 -3.75 -22.01
CA ILE A 192 16.45 -3.70 -21.05
C ILE A 192 16.14 -5.12 -20.57
N ARG A 193 16.39 -5.41 -19.30
CA ARG A 193 16.18 -6.75 -18.72
C ARG A 193 15.23 -6.71 -17.52
N ILE A 194 14.00 -7.18 -17.70
CA ILE A 194 12.99 -7.25 -16.63
C ILE A 194 13.19 -8.48 -15.75
N LYS A 195 13.18 -8.28 -14.42
CA LYS A 195 13.33 -9.31 -13.40
C LYS A 195 11.98 -10.01 -13.15
N LYS A 196 11.81 -11.21 -13.72
CA LYS A 196 10.56 -12.00 -13.64
C LYS A 196 10.02 -12.19 -12.21
N ASN A 197 10.89 -12.34 -11.22
CA ASN A 197 10.54 -12.54 -9.82
C ASN A 197 10.26 -11.25 -9.04
N LYS A 198 10.30 -10.09 -9.69
CA LYS A 198 10.00 -8.77 -9.10
C LYS A 198 8.72 -8.16 -9.66
N ILE A 199 8.18 -8.70 -10.74
CA ILE A 199 6.94 -8.23 -11.37
C ILE A 199 5.74 -9.10 -10.96
N ARG A 200 4.56 -8.50 -10.98
CA ARG A 200 3.29 -9.21 -10.82
C ARG A 200 3.00 -10.04 -12.06
N LYS A 201 2.22 -11.10 -11.86
CA LYS A 201 1.69 -11.91 -12.97
C LYS A 201 0.49 -11.18 -13.59
N PRO A 202 0.32 -11.27 -14.92
CA PRO A 202 -0.88 -10.73 -15.57
C PRO A 202 -2.13 -11.44 -15.00
N SER A 203 -3.23 -10.68 -14.89
CA SER A 203 -4.49 -11.25 -14.46
C SER A 203 -5.08 -12.17 -15.52
N ARG A 204 -5.91 -13.12 -15.10
CA ARG A 204 -6.76 -13.91 -16.01
C ARG A 204 -8.12 -13.27 -16.24
N ASP A 205 -8.48 -12.33 -15.38
CA ASP A 205 -9.74 -11.60 -15.46
C ASP A 205 -9.61 -10.43 -16.44
N SER A 206 -10.74 -10.01 -17.01
CA SER A 206 -10.76 -8.84 -17.89
C SER A 206 -10.32 -7.56 -17.17
N PHE A 207 -9.59 -6.73 -17.90
CA PHE A 207 -9.22 -5.39 -17.45
C PHE A 207 -10.46 -4.56 -17.10
N SER A 208 -10.38 -3.84 -15.99
CA SER A 208 -11.45 -2.94 -15.54
C SER A 208 -10.85 -1.81 -14.71
N ILE A 209 -11.63 -0.74 -14.51
CA ILE A 209 -11.24 0.38 -13.65
C ILE A 209 -12.23 0.58 -12.51
N GLU A 210 -11.73 1.01 -11.36
CA GLU A 210 -12.51 1.55 -10.25
C GLU A 210 -12.00 2.98 -9.96
N PRO A 211 -12.42 3.98 -10.74
CA PRO A 211 -11.90 5.35 -10.67
C PRO A 211 -12.56 6.13 -9.51
N VAL A 212 -12.31 5.65 -8.29
CA VAL A 212 -12.82 6.24 -7.05
C VAL A 212 -11.68 6.69 -6.17
N ALA A 213 -11.87 7.84 -5.51
CA ALA A 213 -10.98 8.38 -4.51
C ALA A 213 -11.76 9.40 -3.67
N ASP A 214 -11.59 9.34 -2.36
CA ASP A 214 -12.10 10.31 -1.41
C ASP A 214 -10.91 11.05 -0.77
N GLU A 215 -10.87 12.37 -0.94
CA GLU A 215 -9.77 13.23 -0.52
C GLU A 215 -9.85 13.70 0.93
N ASN A 216 -10.87 13.29 1.70
CA ASN A 216 -11.05 13.64 3.11
C ASN A 216 -10.04 12.88 4.01
N VAL A 217 -8.75 13.09 3.75
CA VAL A 217 -7.60 12.45 4.38
C VAL A 217 -6.63 13.53 4.85
N LEU A 218 -6.14 13.38 6.08
CA LEU A 218 -5.11 14.25 6.67
C LEU A 218 -3.79 13.49 6.85
N VAL A 219 -2.67 14.14 6.58
CA VAL A 219 -1.33 13.59 6.89
C VAL A 219 -0.77 14.32 8.10
N VAL A 220 -0.48 13.58 9.17
CA VAL A 220 0.07 14.12 10.41
C VAL A 220 1.45 13.50 10.63
N GLU A 221 2.49 14.32 10.53
CA GLU A 221 3.86 13.91 10.90
C GLU A 221 4.14 14.22 12.37
N LEU A 222 4.56 13.21 13.13
CA LEU A 222 4.95 13.37 14.51
C LEU A 222 6.32 14.04 14.61
N PHE A 223 6.43 14.94 15.58
CA PHE A 223 7.71 15.49 16.03
C PHE A 223 7.69 15.60 17.56
N PRO A 224 8.86 15.58 18.23
CA PRO A 224 8.93 15.78 19.67
C PRO A 224 8.26 17.11 20.06
N GLY A 225 7.17 17.03 20.83
CA GLY A 225 6.40 18.20 21.25
C GLY A 225 5.11 18.47 20.47
N LEU A 226 4.69 17.58 19.54
CA LEU A 226 3.35 17.67 18.96
C LEU A 226 2.31 17.60 20.10
N SER A 227 1.52 18.67 20.24
CA SER A 227 0.51 18.79 21.28
C SER A 227 -0.75 17.95 20.95
N PRO A 228 -1.18 17.03 21.83
CA PRO A 228 -2.40 16.26 21.64
C PRO A 228 -3.64 17.15 21.44
N ILE A 229 -3.75 18.24 22.20
CA ILE A 229 -4.88 19.17 22.08
C ILE A 229 -4.89 19.91 20.73
N HIS A 230 -3.72 20.22 20.15
CA HIS A 230 -3.66 20.80 18.80
C HIS A 230 -4.09 19.80 17.74
N LEU A 231 -3.66 18.54 17.85
CA LEU A 231 -4.12 17.46 16.97
C LEU A 231 -5.63 17.30 17.05
N LYS A 232 -6.20 17.25 18.26
CA LYS A 232 -7.65 17.17 18.44
C LYS A 232 -8.39 18.35 17.80
N LYS A 233 -7.94 19.59 18.06
CA LYS A 233 -8.56 20.80 17.49
C LYS A 233 -8.49 20.82 15.97
N MET A 234 -7.37 20.38 15.39
CA MET A 234 -7.22 20.28 13.94
C MET A 234 -8.22 19.27 13.36
N VAL A 235 -8.36 18.09 13.96
CA VAL A 235 -9.34 17.08 13.52
C VAL A 235 -10.78 17.58 13.67
N ASP A 236 -11.10 18.22 14.80
CA ASP A 236 -12.45 18.76 15.05
C ASP A 236 -12.83 19.90 14.11
N GLY A 237 -11.85 20.61 13.55
CA GLY A 237 -12.07 21.72 12.61
C GLY A 237 -12.20 21.30 11.14
N ILE A 238 -12.04 20.01 10.80
CA ILE A 238 -12.16 19.51 9.43
C ILE A 238 -13.47 18.74 9.31
N ASP A 239 -14.41 19.31 8.57
CA ASP A 239 -15.67 18.63 8.26
C ASP A 239 -15.43 17.38 7.41
N ASN A 240 -16.17 16.32 7.70
CA ASN A 240 -16.15 15.05 6.98
C ASN A 240 -14.77 14.37 6.87
N LEU A 241 -13.81 14.66 7.76
CA LEU A 241 -12.55 13.91 7.80
C LEU A 241 -12.81 12.42 7.99
N LYS A 242 -12.28 11.57 7.11
CA LYS A 242 -12.50 10.11 7.13
C LYS A 242 -11.25 9.30 7.42
N GLY A 243 -10.07 9.86 7.16
CA GLY A 243 -8.81 9.15 7.34
C GLY A 243 -7.65 10.03 7.77
N ILE A 244 -6.70 9.44 8.50
CA ILE A 244 -5.44 10.07 8.89
C ILE A 244 -4.29 9.13 8.56
N ILE A 245 -3.29 9.63 7.83
CA ILE A 245 -1.97 9.02 7.73
C ILE A 245 -1.11 9.60 8.85
N LEU A 246 -0.79 8.80 9.86
CA LEU A 246 0.06 9.18 10.99
C LEU A 246 1.49 8.72 10.71
N ARG A 247 2.40 9.67 10.47
CA ARG A 247 3.83 9.40 10.25
C ARG A 247 4.56 9.42 11.58
N THR A 248 5.01 8.25 12.03
CA THR A 248 5.58 8.03 13.36
C THR A 248 7.08 7.74 13.32
N PHE A 249 7.71 7.65 14.49
CA PHE A 249 9.16 7.45 14.60
C PHE A 249 9.57 6.00 14.38
N GLY A 250 10.72 5.77 13.74
CA GLY A 250 11.34 4.44 13.64
C GLY A 250 10.39 3.38 13.08
N ASN A 251 10.16 2.31 13.83
CA ASN A 251 9.31 1.18 13.41
C ASN A 251 7.83 1.36 13.78
N GLY A 252 7.31 2.59 13.89
CA GLY A 252 5.90 2.82 14.21
C GLY A 252 5.62 3.45 15.58
N ASN A 253 6.63 4.04 16.23
CA ASN A 253 6.54 4.53 17.61
C ASN A 253 5.93 5.93 17.69
N ALA A 254 4.94 6.10 18.55
CA ALA A 254 4.34 7.38 18.90
C ALA A 254 4.43 7.63 20.42
N PRO A 255 4.18 8.86 20.90
CA PRO A 255 4.00 9.13 22.33
C PRO A 255 2.94 8.20 22.94
N THR A 256 3.17 7.75 24.18
CA THR A 256 2.25 6.87 24.92
C THR A 256 1.70 7.53 26.17
N THR A 257 1.71 8.85 26.23
CA THR A 257 1.03 9.57 27.31
C THR A 257 -0.47 9.37 27.18
N ASP A 258 -1.17 9.28 28.31
CA ASP A 258 -2.63 9.08 28.31
C ASP A 258 -3.33 10.17 27.51
N GLU A 259 -2.88 11.43 27.60
CA GLU A 259 -3.43 12.53 26.80
C GLU A 259 -3.36 12.26 25.28
N PHE A 260 -2.22 11.77 24.79
CA PHE A 260 -2.05 11.48 23.37
C PHE A 260 -2.87 10.27 22.93
N LEU A 261 -2.86 9.19 23.72
CA LEU A 261 -3.64 7.98 23.45
C LEU A 261 -5.14 8.27 23.47
N ASN A 262 -5.63 9.05 24.44
CA ASN A 262 -7.03 9.47 24.53
C ASN A 262 -7.47 10.29 23.30
N VAL A 263 -6.59 11.13 22.75
CA VAL A 263 -6.90 11.87 21.51
C VAL A 263 -6.98 10.93 20.31
N LEU A 264 -6.06 9.98 20.16
CA LEU A 264 -6.12 9.00 19.07
C LEU A 264 -7.33 8.08 19.18
N GLU A 265 -7.67 7.64 20.40
CA GLU A 265 -8.87 6.86 20.67
C GLU A 265 -10.14 7.65 20.34
N TYR A 266 -10.20 8.91 20.76
CA TYR A 266 -11.29 9.82 20.39
C TYR A 266 -11.48 9.94 18.88
N ILE A 267 -10.37 10.07 18.13
CA ILE A 267 -10.40 10.14 16.66
C ILE A 267 -10.90 8.81 16.06
N SER A 268 -10.40 7.67 16.55
CA SER A 268 -10.82 6.35 16.10
C SER A 268 -12.31 6.10 16.36
N ASN A 269 -12.81 6.52 17.54
CA ASN A 269 -14.22 6.41 17.94
C ASN A 269 -15.15 7.30 17.10
N LYS A 270 -14.64 8.33 16.43
CA LYS A 270 -15.38 9.10 15.41
C LYS A 270 -15.53 8.35 14.08
N GLY A 271 -14.97 7.14 13.95
CA GLY A 271 -14.95 6.37 12.71
C GLY A 271 -13.86 6.81 11.73
N ILE A 272 -12.91 7.63 12.17
CA ILE A 272 -11.79 8.09 11.34
C ILE A 272 -10.72 7.00 11.31
N VAL A 273 -10.34 6.55 10.11
CA VAL A 273 -9.31 5.50 9.94
C VAL A 273 -7.93 6.10 10.16
N ILE A 274 -7.19 5.64 11.17
CA ILE A 274 -5.81 6.07 11.42
C ILE A 274 -4.85 4.99 10.92
N VAL A 275 -3.99 5.34 9.96
CA VAL A 275 -2.96 4.45 9.40
C VAL A 275 -1.59 4.92 9.85
N ASN A 276 -0.88 4.07 10.58
CA ASN A 276 0.48 4.33 11.04
C ASN A 276 1.49 3.95 9.96
N ILE A 277 2.27 4.92 9.48
CA ILE A 277 3.46 4.70 8.64
C ILE A 277 4.69 5.30 9.30
N THR A 278 5.88 4.85 8.92
CA THR A 278 7.12 5.46 9.43
C THR A 278 7.42 6.77 8.70
N GLN A 279 8.02 7.72 9.42
CA GLN A 279 8.62 8.91 8.79
C GLN A 279 9.97 8.59 8.10
N CYS A 280 10.62 7.47 8.46
CA CYS A 280 11.87 7.03 7.87
C CYS A 280 11.71 6.70 6.39
N VAL A 281 12.77 6.92 5.59
CA VAL A 281 12.74 6.65 4.14
C VAL A 281 12.62 5.15 3.84
N THR A 282 13.31 4.32 4.63
CA THR A 282 13.32 2.85 4.54
C THR A 282 12.88 2.26 5.88
N GLY A 283 12.19 1.13 5.83
CA GLY A 283 11.70 0.42 7.01
C GLY A 283 10.23 0.08 6.94
N SER A 284 9.75 -0.59 7.98
CA SER A 284 8.36 -1.02 8.14
C SER A 284 7.87 -0.67 9.53
N VAL A 285 6.63 -0.22 9.63
CA VAL A 285 5.90 -0.24 10.89
C VAL A 285 5.75 -1.68 11.36
N LYS A 286 5.97 -1.91 12.65
CA LYS A 286 5.82 -3.21 13.31
C LYS A 286 4.97 -3.04 14.57
N MET A 287 3.65 -3.03 14.37
CA MET A 287 2.71 -2.89 15.48
C MET A 287 2.65 -4.16 16.34
N GLY A 288 2.59 -3.98 17.67
CA GLY A 288 2.48 -5.06 18.65
C GLY A 288 3.80 -5.72 19.08
N LEU A 289 4.96 -5.32 18.53
CA LEU A 289 6.27 -5.81 18.99
C LEU A 289 6.83 -5.02 20.19
N TYR A 290 6.42 -3.75 20.32
CA TYR A 290 6.79 -2.88 21.43
C TYR A 290 5.53 -2.39 22.14
N GLU A 291 5.58 -2.21 23.46
CA GLU A 291 4.46 -1.74 24.29
C GLU A 291 3.81 -0.48 23.71
N THR A 292 4.63 0.44 23.21
CA THR A 292 4.20 1.70 22.57
C THR A 292 3.27 1.47 21.38
N SER A 293 3.62 0.53 20.52
CA SER A 293 2.89 0.20 19.31
C SER A 293 1.66 -0.70 19.57
N ALA A 294 1.65 -1.40 20.71
CA ALA A 294 0.57 -2.27 21.13
C ALA A 294 -0.65 -1.44 21.56
N LYS A 295 -0.43 -0.38 22.35
CA LYS A 295 -1.48 0.58 22.76
C LYS A 295 -2.15 1.28 21.57
N LEU A 296 -1.39 1.57 20.51
CA LEU A 296 -1.94 2.13 19.27
C LEU A 296 -2.89 1.14 18.57
N ALA A 297 -2.56 -0.15 18.58
CA ALA A 297 -3.42 -1.18 17.98
C ALA A 297 -4.73 -1.30 18.77
N ASP A 298 -4.68 -1.23 20.10
CA ASP A 298 -5.85 -1.34 20.98
C ASP A 298 -6.88 -0.24 20.73
N ILE A 299 -6.42 0.97 20.42
CA ILE A 299 -7.31 2.10 20.09
C ILE A 299 -7.69 2.15 18.60
N GLY A 300 -7.39 1.09 17.84
CA GLY A 300 -7.86 0.89 16.47
C GLY A 300 -7.03 1.56 15.37
N VAL A 301 -5.78 1.95 15.65
CA VAL A 301 -4.80 2.35 14.62
C VAL A 301 -4.34 1.11 13.87
N VAL A 302 -4.18 1.22 12.54
CA VAL A 302 -3.72 0.10 11.70
C VAL A 302 -2.32 0.33 11.11
N SER A 303 -1.59 -0.77 10.92
CA SER A 303 -0.25 -0.76 10.35
C SER A 303 -0.28 -0.51 8.84
N GLY A 304 0.44 0.51 8.39
CA GLY A 304 0.75 0.71 6.97
C GLY A 304 1.93 -0.13 6.47
N GLY A 305 2.54 -0.97 7.33
CA GLY A 305 3.69 -1.78 6.97
C GLY A 305 4.87 -0.94 6.45
N ASP A 306 5.39 -1.32 5.28
CA ASP A 306 6.49 -0.66 4.58
C ASP A 306 6.03 0.18 3.38
N MET A 307 4.75 0.57 3.33
CA MET A 307 4.23 1.48 2.31
C MET A 307 4.95 2.82 2.36
N THR A 308 5.17 3.42 1.18
CA THR A 308 5.58 4.81 1.08
C THR A 308 4.41 5.73 1.47
N PRO A 309 4.66 7.00 1.88
CA PRO A 309 3.59 7.96 2.09
C PRO A 309 2.65 8.09 0.89
N GLU A 310 3.21 8.13 -0.33
CA GLU A 310 2.48 8.24 -1.59
C GLU A 310 1.52 7.07 -1.79
N ALA A 311 1.97 5.85 -1.51
CA ALA A 311 1.16 4.64 -1.60
C ALA A 311 0.10 4.58 -0.50
N ALA A 312 0.45 4.92 0.74
CA ALA A 312 -0.49 4.90 1.87
C ALA A 312 -1.63 5.91 1.68
N ILE A 313 -1.31 7.12 1.21
CA ILE A 313 -2.30 8.17 0.88
C ILE A 313 -3.18 7.70 -0.27
N GLY A 314 -2.58 7.29 -1.40
CA GLY A 314 -3.33 6.85 -2.57
C GLY A 314 -4.25 5.66 -2.28
N LYS A 315 -3.78 4.70 -1.47
CA LYS A 315 -4.57 3.53 -1.04
C LYS A 315 -5.72 3.92 -0.12
N LEU A 316 -5.47 4.77 0.87
CA LEU A 316 -6.51 5.22 1.80
C LEU A 316 -7.60 6.01 1.07
N MET A 317 -7.21 6.96 0.20
CA MET A 317 -8.16 7.71 -0.63
C MET A 317 -8.99 6.78 -1.52
N TYR A 318 -8.34 5.81 -2.18
CA TYR A 318 -9.03 4.81 -3.00
C TYR A 318 -10.03 3.98 -2.18
N LEU A 319 -9.64 3.47 -1.02
CA LEU A 319 -10.51 2.66 -0.17
C LEU A 319 -11.67 3.45 0.42
N LEU A 320 -11.46 4.71 0.82
CA LEU A 320 -12.51 5.60 1.32
C LEU A 320 -13.48 6.04 0.21
N GLY A 321 -13.00 6.12 -1.03
CA GLY A 321 -13.85 6.35 -2.21
C GLY A 321 -14.74 5.15 -2.56
N LYS A 322 -14.51 3.98 -1.94
CA LYS A 322 -15.37 2.81 -2.07
C LYS A 322 -16.45 2.84 -0.99
N ASN A 323 -17.58 2.19 -1.27
CA ASN A 323 -18.64 1.97 -0.29
C ASN A 323 -18.26 0.83 0.68
N LEU A 324 -17.20 1.05 1.45
CA LEU A 324 -16.67 0.12 2.46
C LEU A 324 -16.94 0.66 3.85
N SER A 325 -17.16 -0.23 4.81
CA SER A 325 -17.18 0.13 6.23
C SER A 325 -15.78 0.52 6.73
N VAL A 326 -15.72 1.23 7.85
CA VAL A 326 -14.46 1.63 8.51
C VAL A 326 -13.56 0.41 8.77
N ASP A 327 -14.14 -0.70 9.23
CA ASP A 327 -13.42 -1.93 9.51
C ASP A 327 -12.89 -2.61 8.24
N GLU A 328 -13.65 -2.55 7.15
CA GLU A 328 -13.16 -3.02 5.84
C GLU A 328 -12.00 -2.17 5.33
N VAL A 329 -12.05 -0.84 5.48
CA VAL A 329 -10.93 0.04 5.11
C VAL A 329 -9.70 -0.29 5.96
N LYS A 330 -9.84 -0.41 7.29
CA LYS A 330 -8.78 -0.83 8.22
C LYS A 330 -8.17 -2.18 7.81
N LYS A 331 -9.00 -3.16 7.44
CA LYS A 331 -8.57 -4.46 6.93
C LYS A 331 -7.82 -4.34 5.60
N TYR A 332 -8.36 -3.62 4.62
CA TYR A 332 -7.76 -3.52 3.30
C TYR A 332 -6.47 -2.69 3.27
N MET A 333 -6.30 -1.74 4.19
CA MET A 333 -5.01 -1.05 4.38
C MET A 333 -3.89 -2.02 4.80
N GLN A 334 -4.24 -3.09 5.52
CA GLN A 334 -3.29 -4.04 6.11
C GLN A 334 -2.88 -5.20 5.18
N ILE A 335 -3.50 -5.34 4.01
CA ILE A 335 -3.20 -6.41 3.05
C ILE A 335 -2.67 -5.84 1.74
N ASP A 336 -1.82 -6.59 1.05
CA ASP A 336 -1.35 -6.23 -0.29
C ASP A 336 -2.50 -6.23 -1.30
N LEU A 337 -2.64 -5.12 -2.04
CA LEU A 337 -3.57 -5.05 -3.16
C LEU A 337 -2.84 -5.08 -4.51
N ARG A 338 -1.70 -4.39 -4.61
CA ARG A 338 -1.03 -4.05 -5.88
C ARG A 338 0.49 -4.05 -5.77
N GLY A 339 1.03 -4.70 -4.76
CA GLY A 339 2.46 -4.80 -4.50
C GLY A 339 3.02 -3.65 -3.68
N GLU A 340 2.18 -2.83 -3.03
CA GLU A 340 2.55 -1.61 -2.31
C GLU A 340 3.22 -1.86 -0.95
N ARG A 341 3.03 -3.05 -0.39
CA ARG A 341 3.60 -3.50 0.89
C ARG A 341 4.14 -4.91 0.78
N SER A 342 5.10 -5.27 1.63
CA SER A 342 5.81 -6.55 1.56
C SER A 342 5.14 -7.67 2.35
N LEU A 343 4.34 -7.33 3.37
CA LEU A 343 3.66 -8.27 4.25
C LEU A 343 2.17 -7.96 4.32
N CYS A 344 1.30 -8.96 4.28
CA CYS A 344 -0.11 -8.83 4.61
C CYS A 344 -0.35 -9.16 6.09
N GLU A 345 -1.23 -8.41 6.75
CA GLU A 345 -1.65 -8.64 8.13
C GLU A 345 -3.17 -8.89 8.14
N TYR A 346 -3.57 -10.10 8.52
CA TYR A 346 -4.97 -10.50 8.60
C TYR A 346 -5.35 -10.64 10.07
N SER A 347 -6.00 -9.63 10.63
CA SER A 347 -6.37 -9.56 12.04
C SER A 347 -7.81 -10.01 12.26
N PHE A 348 -7.99 -10.82 13.30
CA PHE A 348 -9.26 -11.33 13.80
C PHE A 348 -9.38 -10.95 15.27
N VAL A 349 -10.55 -10.45 15.68
CA VAL A 349 -10.80 -9.99 17.04
C VAL A 349 -11.97 -10.75 17.63
N SER A 350 -11.82 -11.18 18.88
CA SER A 350 -12.90 -11.78 19.66
C SER A 350 -12.83 -11.26 21.09
N SER A 351 -13.98 -11.19 21.77
CA SER A 351 -14.06 -10.81 23.18
C SER A 351 -14.99 -11.78 23.91
N MET A 352 -14.82 -11.87 25.23
CA MET A 352 -15.57 -12.79 26.08
C MET A 352 -16.06 -12.01 27.30
N LYS A 353 -17.32 -11.55 27.22
CA LYS A 353 -17.92 -10.68 28.26
C LYS A 353 -18.38 -11.45 29.49
N GLU A 354 -18.80 -12.69 29.32
CA GLU A 354 -19.33 -13.55 30.38
C GLU A 354 -18.26 -14.52 30.89
N PHE A 355 -18.34 -14.87 32.18
CA PHE A 355 -17.44 -15.83 32.79
C PHE A 355 -17.76 -17.25 32.33
N SER A 356 -16.82 -17.91 31.66
CA SER A 356 -16.93 -19.32 31.24
C SER A 356 -15.57 -20.02 31.33
N GLN A 357 -15.57 -21.35 31.32
CA GLN A 357 -14.36 -22.18 31.34
C GLN A 357 -13.75 -22.35 29.95
N GLU A 358 -14.47 -21.98 28.89
CA GLU A 358 -14.02 -22.11 27.51
C GLU A 358 -14.58 -20.96 26.66
N HIS A 359 -13.75 -20.46 25.76
CA HIS A 359 -14.15 -19.57 24.68
C HIS A 359 -13.55 -20.07 23.36
N LYS A 360 -14.38 -20.10 22.32
CA LYS A 360 -14.02 -20.58 20.98
C LYS A 360 -14.50 -19.60 19.94
N PHE A 361 -13.69 -19.39 18.91
CA PHE A 361 -14.14 -18.73 17.69
C PHE A 361 -13.41 -19.25 16.47
N GLN A 362 -14.12 -19.19 15.34
CA GLN A 362 -13.61 -19.64 14.05
C GLN A 362 -12.94 -18.49 13.30
N ILE A 363 -11.89 -18.86 12.58
CA ILE A 363 -11.08 -17.99 11.73
C ILE A 363 -11.14 -18.60 10.34
N GLU A 364 -11.86 -17.93 9.44
CA GLU A 364 -11.83 -18.29 8.03
C GLU A 364 -10.52 -17.78 7.43
N ILE A 365 -9.70 -18.70 6.92
CA ILE A 365 -8.43 -18.35 6.30
C ILE A 365 -8.73 -17.63 4.98
N PRO A 366 -8.19 -16.40 4.79
CA PRO A 366 -8.38 -15.68 3.55
C PRO A 366 -7.85 -16.50 2.36
N LYS A 367 -8.70 -16.74 1.35
CA LYS A 367 -8.36 -17.49 0.12
C LYS A 367 -7.13 -16.95 -0.64
N ARG A 368 -6.67 -15.73 -0.32
CA ARG A 368 -5.51 -15.07 -0.94
C ARG A 368 -4.17 -15.52 -0.36
N ILE A 369 -4.14 -16.13 0.82
CA ILE A 369 -2.91 -16.62 1.43
C ILE A 369 -2.58 -17.95 0.77
N LYS A 370 -1.42 -18.06 0.12
CA LYS A 370 -0.87 -19.36 -0.25
C LYS A 370 -0.04 -19.92 0.89
N ASP A 371 0.04 -21.24 0.96
CA ASP A 371 0.80 -21.94 1.99
C ASP A 371 2.29 -21.57 1.98
N GLU A 372 2.86 -21.31 0.80
CA GLU A 372 4.26 -20.87 0.64
C GLU A 372 4.51 -19.46 1.21
N ASP A 373 3.50 -18.58 1.17
CA ASP A 373 3.60 -17.18 1.56
C ASP A 373 3.39 -16.98 3.07
N LEU A 374 2.95 -17.99 3.81
CA LEU A 374 2.69 -17.86 5.26
C LEU A 374 3.99 -17.73 6.07
N ILE A 375 4.06 -16.69 6.89
CA ILE A 375 5.21 -16.42 7.76
C ILE A 375 4.95 -16.91 9.17
N GLN A 376 3.89 -16.41 9.80
CA GLN A 376 3.53 -16.70 11.19
C GLN A 376 2.11 -16.26 11.50
N ALA A 377 1.54 -16.78 12.57
CA ALA A 377 0.40 -16.19 13.25
C ALA A 377 0.82 -15.71 14.64
N VAL A 378 0.17 -14.67 15.15
CA VAL A 378 0.40 -14.12 16.48
C VAL A 378 -0.95 -13.99 17.18
N SER A 379 -1.07 -14.53 18.39
CA SER A 379 -2.22 -14.26 19.26
C SER A 379 -1.80 -13.33 20.40
N ARG A 380 -2.55 -12.25 20.60
CA ARG A 380 -2.40 -11.30 21.69
C ARG A 380 -3.70 -11.30 22.48
N ILE A 381 -3.63 -11.60 23.77
CA ILE A 381 -4.79 -11.68 24.66
C ILE A 381 -4.62 -10.64 25.76
N THR A 382 -5.59 -9.76 25.94
CA THR A 382 -5.52 -8.68 26.93
C THR A 382 -6.55 -8.90 28.05
N ASN A 383 -6.13 -8.59 29.28
CA ASN A 383 -6.98 -8.49 30.46
C ASN A 383 -7.87 -9.72 30.70
N ILE A 384 -7.23 -10.84 31.04
CA ILE A 384 -7.93 -12.04 31.48
C ILE A 384 -8.30 -11.89 32.94
N VAL A 385 -9.59 -12.02 33.27
CA VAL A 385 -10.09 -11.90 34.63
C VAL A 385 -10.76 -13.20 35.02
N PHE A 386 -10.39 -13.77 36.17
CA PHE A 386 -11.00 -14.98 36.72
C PHE A 386 -12.15 -14.63 37.66
N GLU A 387 -13.18 -15.46 37.69
CA GLU A 387 -14.37 -15.24 38.55
C GLU A 387 -14.00 -15.36 40.05
N GLU A 388 -13.03 -16.21 40.39
CA GLU A 388 -12.56 -16.44 41.76
C GLU A 388 -11.07 -16.08 41.90
N GLU A 389 -10.73 -15.21 42.86
CA GLU A 389 -9.35 -14.85 43.22
C GLU A 389 -8.75 -15.82 44.26
N THR A 390 -8.95 -17.12 44.11
CA THR A 390 -8.34 -18.11 45.03
C THR A 390 -6.84 -18.30 44.75
N GLU A 391 -6.04 -18.63 45.77
CA GLU A 391 -4.60 -19.00 45.67
C GLU A 391 -4.33 -20.29 44.84
N ALA A 392 -5.37 -20.93 44.31
CA ALA A 392 -5.26 -22.15 43.50
C ALA A 392 -4.59 -21.88 42.12
N GLU A 393 -3.92 -22.90 41.58
CA GLU A 393 -3.27 -22.83 40.25
C GLU A 393 -4.23 -22.33 39.16
N LYS A 394 -3.99 -21.11 38.66
CA LYS A 394 -4.69 -20.57 37.49
C LYS A 394 -4.00 -21.10 36.24
N GLU A 395 -4.66 -22.03 35.55
CA GLU A 395 -4.15 -22.66 34.33
C GLU A 395 -4.98 -22.25 33.12
N ILE A 396 -4.33 -21.70 32.08
CA ILE A 396 -4.96 -21.42 30.79
C ILE A 396 -4.34 -22.29 29.71
N GLU A 397 -5.19 -22.98 28.96
CA GLU A 397 -4.86 -23.76 27.77
C GLU A 397 -5.30 -23.00 26.51
N ILE A 398 -4.36 -22.70 25.62
CA ILE A 398 -4.65 -22.12 24.30
C ILE A 398 -4.39 -23.16 23.22
N VAL A 399 -5.38 -23.37 22.35
CA VAL A 399 -5.39 -24.39 21.28
C VAL A 399 -5.76 -23.76 19.95
N PHE A 400 -4.99 -24.10 18.91
CA PHE A 400 -5.41 -23.97 17.51
C PHE A 400 -5.72 -25.36 16.95
N SER A 401 -6.88 -25.48 16.35
CA SER A 401 -7.36 -26.69 15.67
C SER A 401 -7.90 -26.39 14.28
N GLY A 402 -7.80 -27.35 13.37
CA GLY A 402 -8.52 -27.30 12.09
C GLY A 402 -9.98 -27.71 12.26
N CYS A 403 -10.90 -27.03 11.57
CA CYS A 403 -12.31 -27.42 11.50
C CYS A 403 -12.60 -28.20 10.21
N GLU A 404 -13.13 -29.40 10.34
CA GLU A 404 -13.82 -30.15 9.28
C GLU A 404 -15.09 -30.76 9.88
N GLU A 405 -16.20 -30.78 9.12
CA GLU A 405 -17.44 -31.44 9.55
C GLU A 405 -17.30 -32.98 9.62
N GLU A 406 -16.30 -33.57 8.95
CA GLU A 406 -16.21 -35.01 8.69
C GLU A 406 -15.09 -35.76 9.46
N LYS A 407 -14.20 -35.08 10.20
CA LYS A 407 -13.12 -35.75 10.97
C LYS A 407 -13.49 -35.93 12.44
N LEU A 408 -13.32 -37.16 12.94
CA LEU A 408 -13.60 -37.57 14.33
C LEU A 408 -12.68 -36.88 15.37
N GLU A 409 -11.47 -36.45 15.00
CA GLU A 409 -10.58 -35.68 15.88
C GLU A 409 -9.85 -34.55 15.13
N PRO A 410 -9.99 -33.28 15.55
CA PRO A 410 -9.30 -32.17 14.91
C PRO A 410 -7.80 -32.20 15.24
N LEU A 411 -6.96 -31.89 14.25
CA LEU A 411 -5.51 -31.76 14.43
C LEU A 411 -5.22 -30.59 15.39
N LYS A 412 -4.68 -30.87 16.58
CA LYS A 412 -4.31 -29.86 17.60
C LYS A 412 -2.80 -29.65 17.59
N ILE A 413 -2.32 -28.48 17.14
CA ILE A 413 -0.87 -28.32 16.89
C ILE A 413 -0.16 -27.42 17.91
N LYS A 414 -0.89 -26.70 18.76
CA LYS A 414 -0.22 -25.96 19.84
C LYS A 414 -1.10 -25.87 21.07
N LYS A 415 -0.64 -26.50 22.14
CA LYS A 415 -1.15 -26.37 23.49
C LYS A 415 -0.12 -25.56 24.26
N LYS A 416 -0.47 -24.36 24.73
CA LYS A 416 0.35 -23.65 25.71
C LYS A 416 -0.42 -23.58 27.02
N ILE A 417 0.26 -24.00 28.09
CA ILE A 417 -0.22 -23.95 29.46
C ILE A 417 0.50 -22.78 30.14
N ILE A 418 -0.26 -21.85 30.73
CA ILE A 418 0.28 -20.75 31.53
C ILE A 418 -0.24 -20.91 32.95
N LYS A 419 0.66 -21.01 33.94
CA LYS A 419 0.36 -21.26 35.35
C LYS A 419 0.85 -20.13 36.24
N ASN A 420 0.05 -19.75 37.25
CA ASN A 420 0.47 -19.00 38.45
C ASN A 420 1.49 -17.87 38.22
N GLN A 421 1.28 -17.06 37.20
CA GLN A 421 1.96 -15.77 37.11
C GLN A 421 1.10 -14.73 37.83
N GLU A 422 1.72 -13.90 38.68
CA GLU A 422 1.11 -12.64 39.18
C GLU A 422 0.56 -11.78 38.02
N ASN A 423 1.05 -12.03 36.81
CA ASN A 423 0.77 -11.34 35.55
C ASN A 423 -0.34 -11.95 34.67
N LEU A 424 -1.21 -12.85 35.14
CA LEU A 424 -2.33 -13.34 34.31
C LEU A 424 -3.37 -12.23 33.99
N ASN A 425 -3.36 -11.15 34.75
CA ASN A 425 -4.09 -9.91 34.44
C ASN A 425 -3.38 -9.04 33.39
N GLN A 426 -2.19 -9.43 32.91
CA GLN A 426 -1.43 -8.72 31.86
C GLN A 426 -1.63 -9.36 30.47
N GLU A 427 -1.03 -8.73 29.47
CA GLU A 427 -1.06 -9.16 28.08
C GLU A 427 -0.30 -10.49 27.82
N ILE A 428 -0.95 -11.44 27.16
CA ILE A 428 -0.34 -12.70 26.72
C ILE A 428 -0.09 -12.65 25.21
N LEU A 429 1.19 -12.74 24.80
CA LEU A 429 1.60 -12.77 23.40
C LEU A 429 2.17 -14.13 23.01
N LEU A 430 1.62 -14.76 21.98
CA LEU A 430 2.07 -16.07 21.46
C LEU A 430 2.30 -16.02 19.95
N THR A 431 3.45 -16.52 19.50
CA THR A 431 3.80 -16.62 18.07
C THR A 431 3.79 -18.06 17.58
N TYR A 432 3.17 -18.31 16.44
CA TYR A 432 2.97 -19.63 15.83
C TYR A 432 3.62 -19.62 14.44
N LYS A 433 4.62 -20.47 14.20
CA LYS A 433 5.34 -20.54 12.91
C LYS A 433 5.00 -21.82 12.14
N GLN A 434 5.79 -22.89 12.28
CA GLN A 434 5.61 -24.13 11.50
C GLN A 434 4.26 -24.83 11.75
N ASN A 435 3.76 -24.77 12.98
CA ASN A 435 2.55 -25.48 13.38
C ASN A 435 1.27 -24.89 12.76
N ILE A 436 1.20 -23.56 12.56
CA ILE A 436 0.01 -22.95 11.96
C ILE A 436 -0.01 -23.18 10.44
N LYS A 437 1.17 -23.22 9.80
CA LYS A 437 1.30 -23.55 8.37
C LYS A 437 0.67 -24.89 8.02
N ARG A 438 0.99 -25.93 8.79
CA ARG A 438 0.42 -27.27 8.59
C ARG A 438 -1.11 -27.30 8.76
N LEU A 439 -1.68 -26.46 9.64
CA LEU A 439 -3.13 -26.35 9.75
C LEU A 439 -3.73 -25.66 8.52
N MET A 440 -3.14 -24.56 8.07
CA MET A 440 -3.66 -23.79 6.94
C MET A 440 -3.58 -24.56 5.61
N GLU A 441 -2.57 -25.43 5.45
CA GLU A 441 -2.46 -26.35 4.31
C GLU A 441 -3.61 -27.38 4.25
N LEU A 442 -4.15 -27.76 5.41
CA LEU A 442 -5.13 -28.84 5.53
C LEU A 442 -6.57 -28.33 5.69
N TYR A 443 -6.76 -27.13 6.26
CA TYR A 443 -8.06 -26.63 6.68
C TYR A 443 -8.28 -25.22 6.16
N LYS A 444 -9.50 -24.91 5.72
CA LYS A 444 -9.92 -23.55 5.32
C LYS A 444 -10.38 -22.70 6.50
N THR A 445 -10.78 -23.36 7.58
CA THR A 445 -11.26 -22.73 8.81
C THR A 445 -10.47 -23.28 9.97
N LEU A 446 -9.94 -22.38 10.80
CA LEU A 446 -9.28 -22.72 12.05
C LEU A 446 -10.21 -22.37 13.21
N GLU A 447 -10.21 -23.18 14.25
CA GLU A 447 -10.76 -22.82 15.55
C GLU A 447 -9.63 -22.39 16.47
N PHE A 448 -9.79 -21.22 17.06
CA PHE A 448 -9.03 -20.82 18.23
C PHE A 448 -9.87 -21.09 19.48
N ALA A 449 -9.29 -21.82 20.43
CA ALA A 449 -9.91 -22.11 21.71
C ALA A 449 -8.98 -21.68 22.86
N ILE A 450 -9.57 -21.06 23.87
CA ILE A 450 -8.94 -20.81 25.16
C ILE A 450 -9.76 -21.48 26.25
N LYS A 451 -9.11 -22.25 27.12
CA LYS A 451 -9.77 -23.06 28.17
C LYS A 451 -9.09 -22.87 29.50
N SER A 452 -9.85 -23.04 30.58
CA SER A 452 -9.33 -23.11 31.94
C SER A 452 -10.23 -24.00 32.79
N SER A 453 -9.67 -24.59 33.85
CA SER A 453 -10.46 -25.28 34.88
C SER A 453 -11.34 -24.32 35.68
N LYS A 454 -10.96 -23.03 35.74
CA LYS A 454 -11.71 -21.95 36.38
C LYS A 454 -12.45 -21.10 35.35
N LYS A 455 -13.54 -20.47 35.76
CA LYS A 455 -14.24 -19.52 34.89
C LYS A 455 -13.46 -18.22 34.78
N PHE A 456 -13.38 -17.70 33.56
CA PHE A 456 -12.71 -16.45 33.24
C PHE A 456 -13.50 -15.67 32.18
N LYS A 457 -13.18 -14.38 32.06
CA LYS A 457 -13.60 -13.49 30.98
C LYS A 457 -12.37 -12.85 30.34
N ILE A 458 -12.49 -12.38 29.12
CA ILE A 458 -11.39 -11.79 28.35
C ILE A 458 -11.89 -10.53 27.68
N GLU A 459 -11.15 -9.43 27.85
CA GLU A 459 -11.47 -8.19 27.17
C GLU A 459 -11.32 -8.33 25.66
N ASN A 460 -10.11 -8.63 25.18
CA ASN A 460 -9.86 -8.83 23.74
C ASN A 460 -8.88 -9.97 23.47
N ILE A 461 -9.15 -10.70 22.41
CA ILE A 461 -8.28 -11.68 21.77
C ILE A 461 -8.05 -11.20 20.34
N TYR A 462 -6.81 -10.85 20.03
CA TYR A 462 -6.37 -10.51 18.68
C TYR A 462 -5.59 -11.69 18.11
N ILE A 463 -5.94 -12.14 16.91
CA ILE A 463 -5.15 -13.10 16.15
C ILE A 463 -4.78 -12.44 14.84
N THR A 464 -3.49 -12.28 14.59
CA THR A 464 -2.98 -11.74 13.33
C THR A 464 -2.20 -12.80 12.59
N ILE A 465 -2.63 -13.10 11.37
CA ILE A 465 -1.91 -13.97 10.44
C ILE A 465 -1.07 -13.08 9.51
N TYR A 466 0.23 -13.37 9.42
CA TYR A 466 1.18 -12.67 8.57
C TYR A 466 1.55 -13.53 7.36
N SER A 467 1.41 -12.98 6.17
CA SER A 467 1.89 -13.60 4.92
C SER A 467 2.78 -12.63 4.13
N GLU A 468 3.65 -13.15 3.28
CA GLU A 468 4.30 -12.38 2.23
C GLU A 468 3.26 -11.83 1.26
N ALA A 469 3.57 -10.66 0.69
CA ALA A 469 2.79 -10.04 -0.38
C ALA A 469 3.21 -10.60 -1.76
N LEU A 470 2.26 -10.58 -2.70
CA LEU A 470 2.39 -11.23 -4.02
C LEU A 470 3.11 -10.41 -5.10
#